data_AF-A0A951ULZ6-F1
#
_entry.id   AF-A0A951ULZ6-F1
#
_cell.length_a   1.000
_cell.length_b   1.000
_cell.length_c   1.000
_cell.angle_alpha   90.00
_cell.angle_beta   90.00
_cell.angle_gamma   90.00
#
_symmetry.space_group_name_H-M   'P 1'
#
loop_
_entity.id
_entity.type
_entity.pdbx_description
1 polymer ?
#
loop_
_entity_poly.entity_id
_entity_poly.type
_entity_poly.pdbx_seq_one_letter_code
_entity_poly.pdbx_strand_id
1 'polypeptide(L)' 'MITPNESTQCLNLARALDLITASRTVGGTFYVYNAAGHSKSWESFVAEYPLERLQAMVRRRSFEGA' A
#
# COMPACT_ATOMS: atom_id res chain seq x y z
N MET A 1 -5.55 -15.17 3.82
CA MET A 1 -6.22 -14.27 4.81
C MET A 1 -5.11 -13.39 5.38
N ILE A 2 -5.16 -12.09 5.16
CA ILE A 2 -4.11 -11.18 5.65
C ILE A 2 -4.40 -10.87 7.11
N THR A 3 -3.40 -11.02 7.97
CA THR A 3 -3.53 -10.66 9.38
C THR A 3 -3.59 -9.12 9.55
N PRO A 4 -4.19 -8.60 10.63
CA PRO A 4 -4.20 -7.16 10.90
C PRO A 4 -2.80 -6.53 10.91
N ASN A 5 -1.79 -7.31 11.34
CA ASN A 5 -0.40 -6.88 11.37
C ASN A 5 0.18 -6.71 9.96
N GLU A 6 -0.04 -7.68 9.08
CA GLU A 6 0.37 -7.61 7.67
C GLU A 6 -0.35 -6.47 6.93
N SER A 7 -1.63 -6.22 7.23
CA SER A 7 -2.37 -5.09 6.64
C SER A 7 -1.75 -3.74 7.02
N THR A 8 -1.38 -3.59 8.30
CA THR A 8 -0.71 -2.40 8.81
C THR A 8 0.66 -2.22 8.16
N GLN A 9 1.41 -3.31 8.01
CA GLN A 9 2.71 -3.30 7.35
C GLN A 9 2.60 -2.91 5.87
N CYS A 10 1.63 -3.48 5.14
CA CYS A 10 1.35 -3.09 3.75
C CYS A 10 1.02 -1.60 3.62
N LEU A 11 0.15 -1.08 4.48
CA LEU A 11 -0.21 0.34 4.48
C LEU A 11 1.00 1.25 4.70
N ASN A 12 1.85 0.91 5.68
CA ASN A 12 3.03 1.70 6.00
C ASN A 12 4.05 1.66 4.86
N LEU A 13 4.33 0.49 4.27
CA LEU A 13 5.25 0.35 3.15
C LEU A 13 4.72 1.08 1.90
N ALA A 14 3.42 0.95 1.61
CA ALA A 14 2.79 1.62 0.48
C ALA A 14 2.87 3.15 0.60
N ARG A 15 2.70 3.71 1.80
CA ARG A 15 2.94 5.14 2.06
C ARG A 15 4.41 5.53 1.91
N ALA A 16 5.32 4.71 2.43
CA ALA A 16 6.77 4.94 2.29
C ALA A 16 7.28 4.86 0.84
N LEU A 17 6.52 4.23 -0.05
CA LEU A 17 6.77 4.14 -1.49
C LEU A 17 5.97 5.19 -2.30
N ASP A 18 5.28 6.12 -1.63
CA ASP A 18 4.44 7.14 -2.26
C ASP A 18 3.29 6.57 -3.12
N LEU A 19 2.94 5.28 -2.94
CA LEU A 19 1.87 4.60 -3.67
C LEU A 19 0.48 4.97 -3.12
N ILE A 20 0.42 5.31 -1.83
CA ILE A 20 -0.80 5.73 -1.14
C ILE A 20 -0.50 7.04 -0.41
N THR A 21 -1.36 8.04 -0.62
CA THR A 21 -1.34 9.32 0.08
C THR A 21 -2.42 9.38 1.16
N ALA A 22 -3.58 8.78 0.90
CA ALA A 22 -4.70 8.78 1.83
C ALA A 22 -5.46 7.45 1.80
N SER A 23 -6.23 7.19 2.85
CA SER A 23 -7.09 6.02 2.98
C SER A 23 -8.39 6.39 3.67
N ARG A 24 -9.53 5.87 3.19
CA ARG A 24 -10.86 6.16 3.74
C ARG A 24 -11.76 4.95 3.63
N THR A 25 -12.58 4.71 4.65
CA THR A 25 -13.67 3.73 4.58
C THR A 25 -14.93 4.40 4.06
N VAL A 26 -15.55 3.84 3.03
CA VAL A 26 -16.80 4.31 2.43
C VAL A 26 -17.75 3.13 2.31
N GLY A 27 -18.91 3.20 2.98
CA GLY A 27 -19.91 2.12 2.93
C GLY A 27 -19.42 0.76 3.45
N GLY A 28 -18.42 0.75 4.35
CA GLY A 28 -17.81 -0.48 4.87
C GLY A 28 -16.63 -1.02 4.05
N THR A 29 -16.37 -0.46 2.86
CA THR A 29 -15.20 -0.81 2.05
C THR A 29 -14.05 0.16 2.32
N PHE A 30 -12.86 -0.40 2.54
CA PHE A 30 -11.65 0.40 2.74
C PHE A 30 -11.03 0.75 1.38
N TYR A 31 -10.89 2.04 1.10
CA TYR A 31 -10.30 2.58 -0.13
C TYR A 31 -8.98 3.27 0.18
N VAL A 32 -8.06 3.21 -0.79
CA VAL A 32 -6.78 3.90 -0.77
C VAL A 32 -6.66 4.79 -1.99
N TYR A 33 -6.02 5.94 -1.80
CA TYR A 33 -5.90 7.01 -2.78
C TYR A 33 -4.43 7.29 -3.02
N ASN A 34 -4.04 7.41 -4.28
CA ASN A 34 -2.71 7.85 -4.67
C ASN A 34 -2.64 9.39 -4.83
N ALA A 35 -1.44 9.90 -5.12
CA ALA A 35 -1.22 11.34 -5.29
C ALA A 35 -1.95 11.94 -6.51
N ALA A 36 -2.30 11.12 -7.49
CA ALA A 36 -3.11 11.52 -8.64
C ALA A 36 -4.63 11.61 -8.32
N GLY A 37 -5.03 11.29 -7.08
CA GLY A 37 -6.44 11.26 -6.67
C GLY A 37 -7.19 10.00 -7.13
N HIS A 38 -6.51 9.03 -7.73
CA HIS A 38 -7.13 7.75 -8.08
C HIS A 38 -7.36 6.93 -6.82
N SER A 39 -8.60 6.48 -6.65
CA SER A 39 -9.00 5.58 -5.58
C SER A 39 -9.03 4.14 -6.07
N LYS A 40 -8.62 3.20 -5.23
CA LYS A 40 -8.90 1.77 -5.43
C LYS A 40 -9.27 1.10 -4.11
N SER A 41 -10.02 0.00 -4.18
CA SER A 41 -10.33 -0.79 -2.98
C SER A 41 -9.04 -1.40 -2.43
N TRP A 42 -9.00 -1.59 -1.11
CA TRP A 42 -7.87 -2.22 -0.44
C TRP A 42 -7.55 -3.60 -1.00
N GLU A 43 -8.58 -4.39 -1.28
CA GLU A 43 -8.43 -5.73 -1.85
C GLU A 43 -7.75 -5.68 -3.23
N SER A 44 -8.18 -4.77 -4.11
CA SER A 44 -7.52 -4.57 -5.41
C SER A 44 -6.11 -3.99 -5.28
N PHE A 45 -5.87 -3.12 -4.29
CA PHE A 45 -4.52 -2.61 -4.02
C PHE A 45 -3.57 -3.74 -3.64
N VAL A 46 -3.96 -4.57 -2.67
CA VAL A 46 -3.13 -5.67 -2.16
C VAL A 46 -2.93 -6.77 -3.19
N ALA A 47 -3.90 -7.03 -4.07
CA ALA A 47 -3.75 -7.96 -5.17
C ALA A 47 -2.65 -7.50 -6.17
N GLU A 48 -2.53 -6.20 -6.39
CA GLU A 48 -1.50 -5.60 -7.28
C GLU A 48 -0.16 -5.41 -6.56
N TYR A 49 -0.20 -5.06 -5.27
CA TYR A 49 0.94 -4.81 -4.41
C TYR A 49 0.90 -5.70 -3.17
N PRO A 50 1.16 -7.01 -3.30
CA PRO A 50 1.29 -7.88 -2.15
C PRO A 50 2.47 -7.45 -1.28
N LEU A 51 2.43 -7.81 0.01
CA LEU A 51 3.42 -7.39 1.02
C LEU A 51 4.86 -7.64 0.55
N GLU A 52 5.13 -8.82 0.00
CA GLU A 52 6.45 -9.22 -0.48
C GLU A 52 6.98 -8.29 -1.58
N ARG A 53 6.08 -7.85 -2.49
CA ARG A 53 6.42 -6.90 -3.56
C ARG A 53 6.75 -5.53 -2.98
N LEU A 54 5.94 -5.04 -2.03
CA LEU A 54 6.19 -3.77 -1.35
C LEU A 54 7.53 -3.79 -0.60
N GLN A 55 7.83 -4.88 0.12
CA GLN A 55 9.11 -5.07 0.80
C GLN A 55 10.29 -5.06 -0.18
N ALA A 56 10.16 -5.75 -1.32
CA ALA A 56 11.20 -5.76 -2.36
C ALA A 56 11.43 -4.36 -2.97
N MET A 57 10.36 -3.59 -3.20
CA MET A 57 10.44 -2.22 -3.71
C MET A 57 11.16 -1.29 -2.73
N VAL A 58 10.84 -1.37 -1.42
CA VAL A 58 11.55 -0.57 -0.40
C VAL A 58 13.02 -0.92 -0.36
N ARG A 59 13.37 -2.21 -0.37
CA ARG A 59 14.78 -2.65 -0.40
C ARG A 59 15.54 -2.10 -1.62
N ARG A 60 14.91 -2.05 -2.79
CA ARG A 60 15.49 -1.44 -4.00
C ARG A 60 15.68 0.07 -3.86
N ARG A 61 14.68 0.81 -3.36
CA ARG A 61 14.77 2.26 -3.13
C ARG A 61 15.92 2.60 -2.17
N SER A 62 16.14 1.77 -1.15
CA SER A 62 17.27 1.91 -0.23
C SER A 62 18.64 1.59 -0.86
N PHE A 63 18.67 0.79 -1.93
CA PHE A 63 19.90 0.43 -2.63
C PHE A 63 20.27 1.44 -3.74
N GLU A 64 19.28 2.04 -4.39
CA GLU A 64 19.48 3.06 -5.44
C GLU A 64 19.69 4.49 -4.89
N GLY A 65 19.50 4.68 -3.58
CA GLY A 65 19.75 5.95 -2.89
C GLY A 65 21.10 6.04 -2.15
N ALA A 66 22.03 5.10 -2.39
CA ALA A 66 23.36 5.03 -1.78
C ALA A 66 24.46 5.47 -2.73
#